data_AF-A0A1L9P1K4-F1
#
_entry.id   AF-A0A1L9P1K4-F1
#
_cell.length_a   1.000
_cell.length_b   1.000
_cell.length_c   1.000
_cell.angle_alpha   90.00
_cell.angle_beta   90.00
_cell.angle_gamma   90.00
#
_symmetry.space_group_name_H-M   'P 1'
#
loop_
_entity.id
_entity.type
_entity.pdbx_description
1 polymer ?
#
loop_
_entity_poly.entity_id
_entity_poly.type
_entity_poly.pdbx_seq_one_letter_code
_entity_poly.pdbx_strand_id
1 'polypeptide(L)'
;MQLGLGAQLHFHASVPASDVARFISDADIAVLPILPDVMSHQYAMPNKLFEALQAGLPILGANLEEMSEFISTHDLGICYDPFSAQSFSEGLEAILRSSEKGASRRARMLAVSQRYSWEAQGDKLLSVYKSLDLGTHPIRVAMVVPNPCDPDYRVVKQAQTLATAGYQVKVYCTLPAGSNLPVSETINGVEYERIPFSPSAMITPRWLR
;
A
#
# COMPACT_ATOMS: atom_id res chain seq x y z
N MET A 1 -9.92 -9.56 29.60
CA MET A 1 -10.87 -10.64 29.24
C MET A 1 -10.15 -11.57 28.27
N GLN A 2 -10.11 -12.89 28.53
CA GLN A 2 -9.44 -13.87 27.67
C GLN A 2 -10.52 -14.62 26.88
N LEU A 3 -10.49 -14.52 25.54
CA LEU A 3 -11.60 -14.97 24.66
C LEU A 3 -11.61 -16.49 24.37
N GLY A 4 -10.63 -17.26 24.86
CA GLY A 4 -10.60 -18.73 24.69
C GLY A 4 -10.32 -19.23 23.26
N LEU A 5 -9.92 -18.37 22.33
CA LEU A 5 -9.80 -18.67 20.90
C LEU A 5 -8.50 -19.39 20.46
N GLY A 6 -7.70 -19.88 21.41
CA GLY A 6 -6.35 -20.38 21.12
C GLY A 6 -6.30 -21.56 20.14
N ALA A 7 -7.38 -22.35 20.05
CA ALA A 7 -7.47 -23.47 19.12
C ALA A 7 -8.01 -23.09 17.73
N GLN A 8 -8.58 -21.89 17.55
CA GLN A 8 -9.12 -21.40 16.28
C GLN A 8 -8.24 -20.33 15.61
N LEU A 9 -7.25 -19.81 16.34
CA LEU A 9 -6.32 -18.80 15.85
C LEU A 9 -4.97 -19.45 15.52
N HIS A 10 -4.60 -19.40 14.25
CA HIS A 10 -3.34 -19.95 13.75
C HIS A 10 -2.47 -18.82 13.20
N PHE A 11 -1.22 -18.74 13.69
CA PHE A 11 -0.21 -17.83 13.16
C PHE A 11 0.72 -18.60 12.23
N HIS A 12 0.90 -18.11 11.02
CA HIS A 12 1.80 -18.71 10.04
C HIS A 12 3.11 -17.90 9.92
N ALA A 13 4.19 -18.58 9.54
CA ALA A 13 5.43 -17.91 9.17
C ALA A 13 5.23 -17.09 7.89
N SER A 14 6.04 -16.04 7.73
CA SER A 14 6.02 -15.24 6.50
C SER A 14 6.41 -16.09 5.28
N VAL A 15 5.70 -15.85 4.17
CA VAL A 15 6.02 -16.42 2.85
C VAL A 15 6.60 -15.35 1.94
N PRO A 16 7.36 -15.72 0.89
CA PRO A 16 7.77 -14.78 -0.15
C PRO A 16 6.57 -14.07 -0.77
N ALA A 17 6.73 -12.80 -1.18
CA ALA A 17 5.65 -12.02 -1.78
C ALA A 17 5.00 -12.70 -2.99
N SER A 18 5.79 -13.40 -3.80
CA SER A 18 5.33 -14.17 -4.96
C SER A 18 4.45 -15.38 -4.61
N ASP A 19 4.50 -15.85 -3.36
CA ASP A 19 3.73 -17.01 -2.90
C ASP A 19 2.44 -16.63 -2.16
N VAL A 20 2.25 -15.36 -1.78
CA VAL A 20 1.14 -14.93 -0.92
C VAL A 20 -0.22 -15.32 -1.49
N ALA A 21 -0.49 -14.99 -2.75
CA ALA A 21 -1.79 -15.30 -3.39
C ALA A 21 -2.06 -16.82 -3.44
N ARG A 22 -1.02 -17.62 -3.71
CA ARG A 22 -1.11 -19.09 -3.69
C ARG A 22 -1.36 -19.61 -2.28
N PHE A 23 -0.62 -19.07 -1.30
CA PHE A 23 -0.69 -19.48 0.09
C PHE A 23 -2.09 -19.26 0.70
N ILE A 24 -2.76 -18.16 0.35
CA ILE A 24 -4.10 -17.86 0.88
C ILE A 24 -5.24 -18.49 0.06
N SER A 25 -4.95 -19.11 -1.08
CA SER A 25 -5.99 -19.55 -2.05
C SER A 25 -6.92 -20.66 -1.56
N ASP A 26 -6.58 -21.34 -0.46
CA ASP A 26 -7.40 -22.36 0.18
C ASP A 26 -8.32 -21.81 1.29
N ALA A 27 -8.23 -20.52 1.59
CA ALA A 27 -9.13 -19.85 2.52
C ALA A 27 -10.54 -19.65 1.92
N ASP A 28 -11.52 -19.42 2.77
CA ASP A 28 -12.89 -19.12 2.34
C ASP A 28 -13.12 -17.63 2.06
N ILE A 29 -12.45 -16.76 2.83
CA ILE A 29 -12.69 -15.30 2.87
C ILE A 29 -11.38 -14.57 3.16
N ALA A 30 -11.15 -13.44 2.48
CA ALA A 30 -10.09 -12.49 2.84
C ALA A 30 -10.68 -11.32 3.65
N VAL A 31 -10.18 -11.12 4.88
CA VAL A 31 -10.64 -10.04 5.77
C VAL A 31 -9.64 -8.90 5.75
N LEU A 32 -10.13 -7.67 5.51
CA LEU A 32 -9.32 -6.45 5.46
C LEU A 32 -9.76 -5.47 6.56
N PRO A 33 -9.27 -5.63 7.80
CA PRO A 33 -9.75 -4.89 8.96
C PRO A 33 -8.96 -3.60 9.19
N ILE A 34 -8.98 -2.69 8.21
CA ILE A 34 -8.27 -1.41 8.29
C ILE A 34 -9.15 -0.39 9.03
N LEU A 35 -8.58 0.28 10.02
CA LEU A 35 -9.22 1.40 10.71
C LEU A 35 -8.89 2.73 10.00
N PRO A 36 -9.86 3.66 9.86
CA PRO A 36 -9.64 4.98 9.28
C PRO A 36 -9.04 5.96 10.29
N ASP A 37 -7.95 5.60 10.95
CA ASP A 37 -7.25 6.45 11.93
C ASP A 37 -6.46 7.60 11.29
N VAL A 38 -6.15 7.50 10.00
CA VAL A 38 -5.53 8.54 9.18
C VAL A 38 -6.14 8.63 7.79
N MET A 39 -6.06 9.80 7.15
CA MET A 39 -6.59 10.03 5.79
C MET A 39 -6.04 9.04 4.77
N SER A 40 -4.75 8.66 4.87
CA SER A 40 -4.18 7.67 3.96
C SER A 40 -4.84 6.30 4.07
N HIS A 41 -5.41 5.94 5.23
CA HIS A 41 -6.18 4.71 5.39
C HIS A 41 -7.61 4.87 4.86
N GLN A 42 -8.25 6.02 5.09
CA GLN A 42 -9.60 6.31 4.56
C GLN A 42 -9.67 6.15 3.02
N TYR A 43 -8.60 6.55 2.32
CA TYR A 43 -8.49 6.49 0.86
C TYR A 43 -7.57 5.34 0.37
N ALA A 44 -7.29 4.33 1.20
CA ALA A 44 -6.41 3.23 0.82
C ALA A 44 -7.12 2.19 -0.06
N MET A 45 -6.43 1.74 -1.11
CA MET A 45 -6.61 0.42 -1.71
C MET A 45 -5.38 -0.43 -1.40
N PRO A 46 -5.39 -1.25 -0.34
CA PRO A 46 -4.19 -1.94 0.13
C PRO A 46 -3.81 -3.11 -0.80
N ASN A 47 -2.54 -3.50 -0.82
CA ASN A 47 -2.08 -4.67 -1.58
C ASN A 47 -2.85 -5.96 -1.25
N LYS A 48 -3.27 -6.14 0.02
CA LYS A 48 -4.07 -7.31 0.45
C LYS A 48 -5.38 -7.46 -0.32
N LEU A 49 -5.96 -6.36 -0.79
CA LEU A 49 -7.15 -6.37 -1.65
C LEU A 49 -6.82 -7.07 -2.97
N PHE A 50 -5.71 -6.69 -3.60
CA PHE A 50 -5.28 -7.25 -4.88
C PHE A 50 -4.71 -8.67 -4.75
N GLU A 51 -4.16 -9.03 -3.60
CA GLU A 51 -3.78 -10.41 -3.27
C GLU A 51 -5.01 -11.31 -3.14
N ALA A 52 -6.07 -10.84 -2.47
CA ALA A 52 -7.35 -11.55 -2.38
C ALA A 52 -8.01 -11.74 -3.76
N LEU A 53 -7.94 -10.73 -4.64
CA LEU A 53 -8.39 -10.84 -6.03
C LEU A 53 -7.66 -11.95 -6.79
N GLN A 54 -6.32 -12.00 -6.68
CA GLN A 54 -5.49 -13.02 -7.33
C GLN A 54 -5.76 -14.42 -6.79
N ALA A 55 -6.03 -14.53 -5.48
CA ALA A 55 -6.41 -15.78 -4.83
C ALA A 55 -7.87 -16.19 -5.11
N GLY A 56 -8.69 -15.28 -5.65
CA GLY A 56 -10.11 -15.53 -5.93
C GLY A 56 -10.98 -15.63 -4.66
N LEU A 57 -10.60 -14.90 -3.60
CA LEU A 57 -11.26 -14.93 -2.29
C LEU A 57 -12.27 -13.78 -2.14
N PRO A 58 -13.54 -14.03 -1.77
CA PRO A 58 -14.46 -12.96 -1.42
C PRO A 58 -13.88 -12.08 -0.31
N ILE A 59 -14.12 -10.78 -0.40
CA ILE A 59 -13.53 -9.79 0.49
C ILE A 59 -14.54 -9.36 1.56
N LEU A 60 -14.15 -9.42 2.83
CA LEU A 60 -14.81 -8.70 3.91
C LEU A 60 -13.96 -7.47 4.25
N GLY A 61 -14.31 -6.32 3.70
CA GLY A 61 -13.53 -5.08 3.82
C GLY A 61 -14.14 -4.11 4.83
N ALA A 62 -13.31 -3.38 5.58
CA ALA A 62 -13.79 -2.21 6.31
C ALA A 62 -14.42 -1.18 5.35
N ASN A 63 -15.49 -0.51 5.78
CA ASN A 63 -16.17 0.49 4.96
C ASN A 63 -15.35 1.80 4.87
N LEU A 64 -14.40 1.82 3.92
CA LEU A 64 -13.50 2.93 3.62
C LEU A 64 -13.83 3.45 2.21
N GLU A 65 -13.60 4.74 1.94
CA GLU A 65 -14.16 5.42 0.76
C GLU A 65 -13.78 4.72 -0.57
N GLU A 66 -12.48 4.64 -0.87
CA GLU A 66 -12.00 4.02 -2.11
C GLU A 66 -12.21 2.49 -2.13
N MET A 67 -12.00 1.83 -0.99
CA MET A 67 -12.10 0.37 -0.90
C MET A 67 -13.54 -0.12 -1.08
N SER A 68 -14.52 0.57 -0.48
CA SER A 68 -15.94 0.23 -0.60
C SER A 68 -16.48 0.49 -1.99
N GLU A 69 -16.11 1.60 -2.61
CA GLU A 69 -16.47 1.86 -4.00
C GLU A 69 -15.90 0.77 -4.91
N PHE A 70 -14.64 0.38 -4.70
CA PHE A 70 -14.00 -0.67 -5.49
C PHE A 70 -14.67 -2.03 -5.33
N ILE A 71 -14.94 -2.45 -4.09
CA ILE A 71 -15.57 -3.75 -3.77
C ILE A 71 -16.99 -3.83 -4.37
N SER A 72 -17.78 -2.77 -4.21
CA SER A 72 -19.17 -2.73 -4.68
C SER A 72 -19.25 -2.67 -6.21
N THR A 73 -18.43 -1.84 -6.85
CA THR A 73 -18.41 -1.68 -8.33
C THR A 73 -18.10 -2.99 -9.05
N HIS A 74 -17.27 -3.85 -8.44
CA HIS A 74 -16.80 -5.09 -9.05
C HIS A 74 -17.44 -6.36 -8.46
N ASP A 75 -18.40 -6.22 -7.54
CA ASP A 75 -19.07 -7.32 -6.86
C ASP A 75 -18.10 -8.35 -6.26
N LEU A 76 -17.19 -7.85 -5.42
CA LEU A 76 -16.05 -8.63 -4.88
C LEU A 76 -16.25 -9.16 -3.47
N GLY A 77 -17.31 -8.72 -2.79
CA GLY A 77 -17.54 -9.04 -1.39
C GLY A 77 -18.43 -8.04 -0.68
N ILE A 78 -18.27 -7.91 0.63
CA ILE A 78 -19.11 -7.10 1.52
C ILE A 78 -18.24 -6.13 2.32
N CYS A 79 -18.72 -4.91 2.50
CA CYS A 79 -18.13 -3.95 3.41
C CYS A 79 -18.86 -3.92 4.75
N TYR A 80 -18.12 -3.77 5.85
CA TYR A 80 -18.65 -3.69 7.21
C TYR A 80 -18.21 -2.38 7.89
N ASP A 81 -18.96 -1.91 8.89
CA ASP A 81 -18.54 -0.75 9.69
C ASP A 81 -17.30 -1.11 10.54
N PRO A 82 -16.14 -0.44 10.34
CA PRO A 82 -14.90 -0.76 11.05
C PRO A 82 -14.99 -0.65 12.58
N PHE A 83 -16.00 0.05 13.11
CA PHE A 83 -16.21 0.23 14.55
C PHE A 83 -17.31 -0.67 15.13
N SER A 84 -17.90 -1.56 14.32
CA SER A 84 -19.01 -2.42 14.73
C SER A 84 -18.69 -3.90 14.54
N ALA A 85 -18.45 -4.60 15.67
CA ALA A 85 -18.28 -6.05 15.68
C ALA A 85 -19.54 -6.80 15.18
N GLN A 86 -20.72 -6.21 15.37
CA GLN A 86 -21.98 -6.76 14.87
C GLN A 86 -22.01 -6.70 13.33
N SER A 87 -21.69 -5.55 12.75
CA SER A 87 -21.63 -5.38 11.28
C SER A 87 -20.59 -6.31 10.66
N PHE A 88 -19.43 -6.47 11.32
CA PHE A 88 -18.41 -7.43 10.91
C PHE A 88 -18.97 -8.86 10.85
N SER A 89 -19.64 -9.29 11.91
CA SER A 89 -20.18 -10.65 12.03
C SER A 89 -21.29 -10.91 11.00
N GLU A 90 -22.17 -9.94 10.78
CA GLU A 90 -23.22 -10.02 9.76
C GLU A 90 -22.65 -10.12 8.34
N GLY A 91 -21.63 -9.31 8.02
CA GLY A 91 -20.95 -9.36 6.74
C GLY A 91 -20.25 -10.70 6.52
N LEU A 92 -19.57 -11.23 7.54
CA LEU A 92 -18.93 -12.54 7.50
C LEU A 92 -19.95 -13.66 7.24
N GLU A 93 -21.05 -13.69 8.01
CA GLU A 93 -22.10 -14.68 7.84
C GLU A 93 -22.77 -14.60 6.47
N ALA A 94 -22.98 -13.39 5.95
CA ALA A 94 -23.58 -13.19 4.63
C ALA A 94 -22.70 -13.76 3.50
N ILE A 95 -21.38 -13.57 3.58
CA ILE A 95 -20.45 -14.19 2.63
C ILE A 95 -20.49 -15.72 2.75
N LEU A 96 -20.45 -16.26 3.96
CA LEU A 96 -20.46 -17.73 4.21
C LEU A 96 -21.78 -18.39 3.78
N ARG A 97 -22.91 -17.68 3.87
CA ARG A 97 -24.22 -18.18 3.44
C ARG A 97 -24.50 -17.97 1.94
N SER A 98 -23.64 -17.26 1.22
CA SER A 98 -23.84 -17.00 -0.21
C SER A 98 -23.94 -18.30 -1.00
N SER A 99 -25.01 -18.43 -1.80
CA SER A 99 -25.20 -19.57 -2.73
C SER A 99 -24.34 -19.46 -3.99
N GLU A 100 -23.60 -18.36 -4.15
CA GLU A 100 -22.73 -18.17 -5.30
C GLU A 100 -21.62 -19.23 -5.32
N LYS A 101 -21.65 -20.07 -6.35
CA LYS A 101 -20.63 -21.11 -6.57
C LYS A 101 -19.27 -20.44 -6.71
N GLY A 102 -18.28 -20.95 -5.96
CA GLY A 102 -16.92 -20.41 -5.95
C GLY A 102 -16.28 -20.27 -7.34
N ALA A 103 -16.68 -21.06 -8.34
CA ALA A 103 -16.17 -20.93 -9.71
C ALA A 103 -16.57 -19.61 -10.40
N SER A 104 -17.82 -19.16 -10.26
CA SER A 104 -18.30 -17.90 -10.87
C SER A 104 -17.60 -16.70 -10.26
N ARG A 105 -17.55 -16.67 -8.92
CA ARG A 105 -16.82 -15.66 -8.15
C ARG A 105 -15.36 -15.59 -8.54
N ARG A 106 -14.66 -16.73 -8.50
CA ARG A 106 -13.24 -16.79 -8.87
C ARG A 106 -12.99 -16.26 -10.27
N ALA A 107 -13.84 -16.60 -11.25
CA ALA A 107 -13.71 -16.07 -12.60
C ALA A 107 -13.83 -14.54 -12.65
N ARG A 108 -14.81 -13.96 -11.93
CA ARG A 108 -14.97 -12.50 -11.81
C ARG A 108 -13.77 -11.84 -11.15
N MET A 109 -13.29 -12.39 -10.03
CA MET A 109 -12.14 -11.87 -9.30
C MET A 109 -10.85 -11.91 -10.12
N LEU A 110 -10.62 -13.00 -10.85
CA LEU A 110 -9.49 -13.13 -11.77
C LEU A 110 -9.56 -12.11 -12.92
N ALA A 111 -10.75 -11.88 -13.49
CA ALA A 111 -10.93 -10.87 -14.54
C ALA A 111 -10.60 -9.46 -14.02
N VAL A 112 -11.03 -9.13 -12.79
CA VAL A 112 -10.68 -7.85 -12.15
C VAL A 112 -9.18 -7.80 -11.85
N SER A 113 -8.59 -8.86 -11.32
CA SER A 113 -7.16 -8.96 -11.05
C SER A 113 -6.31 -8.68 -12.30
N GLN A 114 -6.68 -9.22 -13.47
CA GLN A 114 -5.97 -8.95 -14.71
C GLN A 114 -6.00 -7.47 -15.09
N ARG A 115 -7.14 -6.80 -14.92
CA ARG A 115 -7.30 -5.35 -15.20
C ARG A 115 -6.50 -4.47 -14.23
N TYR A 116 -6.37 -4.90 -12.97
CA TYR A 116 -5.67 -4.18 -11.91
C TYR A 116 -4.28 -4.76 -11.58
N SER A 117 -3.74 -5.56 -12.50
CA SER A 117 -2.37 -6.09 -12.43
C SER A 117 -1.33 -4.99 -12.65
N TRP A 118 -0.09 -5.24 -12.21
CA TRP A 118 1.01 -4.31 -12.44
C TRP A 118 1.26 -4.11 -13.94
N GLU A 119 1.16 -5.19 -14.72
CA GLU A 119 1.32 -5.17 -16.16
C GLU A 119 0.31 -4.22 -16.81
N ALA A 120 -0.97 -4.32 -16.44
CA ALA A 120 -2.02 -3.47 -17.00
C ALA A 120 -1.96 -2.01 -16.50
N GLN A 121 -1.59 -1.78 -15.24
CA GLN A 121 -1.51 -0.43 -14.68
C GLN A 121 -0.22 0.29 -15.09
N GLY A 122 0.88 -0.46 -15.30
CA GLY A 122 2.16 0.04 -15.78
C GLY A 122 2.04 0.68 -17.16
N ASP A 123 1.27 0.07 -18.07
CA ASP A 123 1.01 0.64 -19.39
C ASP A 123 0.29 2.00 -19.32
N LYS A 124 -0.68 2.15 -18.40
CA LYS A 124 -1.36 3.42 -18.18
C LYS A 124 -0.40 4.47 -17.63
N LEU A 125 0.42 4.10 -16.66
CA LEU A 125 1.42 5.01 -16.09
C LEU A 125 2.42 5.48 -17.16
N LEU A 126 2.92 4.55 -17.99
CA LEU A 126 3.80 4.87 -19.11
C LEU A 126 3.12 5.78 -20.13
N SER A 127 1.83 5.60 -20.41
CA SER A 127 1.08 6.48 -21.31
C SER A 127 1.02 7.92 -20.78
N VAL A 128 0.80 8.08 -19.48
CA VAL A 128 0.81 9.39 -18.83
C VAL A 128 2.19 10.00 -18.94
N TYR A 129 3.26 9.28 -18.59
CA TYR A 129 4.62 9.80 -18.69
C TYR A 129 5.02 10.22 -20.12
N LYS A 130 4.62 9.48 -21.14
CA LYS A 130 4.86 9.84 -22.54
C LYS A 130 4.07 11.09 -22.99
N SER A 131 2.96 11.38 -22.32
CA SER A 131 2.14 12.57 -22.61
C SER A 131 2.68 13.86 -21.98
N LEU A 132 3.62 13.75 -21.03
CA LEU A 132 4.23 14.90 -20.39
C LEU A 132 5.26 15.53 -21.33
N ASP A 133 5.09 16.81 -21.63
CA ASP A 133 6.12 17.62 -22.31
C ASP A 133 7.20 17.98 -21.28
N LEU A 134 8.22 17.12 -21.21
CA LEU A 134 9.42 17.39 -20.45
C LEU A 134 10.31 18.23 -21.36
N GLY A 135 10.25 19.55 -21.20
CA GLY A 135 11.02 20.50 -22.02
C GLY A 135 12.50 20.11 -22.14
N THR A 136 13.18 20.63 -23.16
CA THR A 136 14.52 20.15 -23.61
C THR A 136 15.70 20.49 -22.68
N HIS A 137 15.43 20.90 -21.44
CA HIS A 137 16.49 21.22 -20.49
C HIS A 137 17.08 19.95 -19.86
N PRO A 138 18.38 19.97 -19.48
CA PRO A 138 18.96 18.88 -18.73
C PRO A 138 18.16 18.61 -17.46
N ILE A 139 17.63 17.39 -17.33
CA ILE A 139 16.84 17.01 -16.16
C ILE A 139 17.77 16.88 -14.97
N ARG A 140 17.52 17.68 -13.94
CA ARG A 140 18.15 17.57 -12.62
C ARG A 140 17.09 17.12 -11.63
N VAL A 141 17.40 16.11 -10.82
CA VAL A 141 16.45 15.50 -9.91
C VAL A 141 16.74 15.96 -8.49
N ALA A 142 15.75 16.60 -7.87
CA ALA A 142 15.74 16.86 -6.44
C ALA A 142 14.72 15.95 -5.76
N MET A 143 15.16 15.16 -4.78
CA MET A 143 14.29 14.33 -3.94
C MET A 143 14.25 14.96 -2.55
N VAL A 144 13.06 15.23 -2.01
CA VAL A 144 12.92 15.86 -0.68
C VAL A 144 12.19 14.88 0.23
N VAL A 145 12.84 14.50 1.33
CA VAL A 145 12.30 13.51 2.27
C VAL A 145 12.30 14.05 3.70
N PRO A 146 11.21 13.85 4.47
CA PRO A 146 11.08 14.35 5.84
C PRO A 146 11.76 13.40 6.86
N ASN A 147 12.78 12.65 6.43
CA ASN A 147 13.52 11.71 7.26
C ASN A 147 15.02 11.80 6.95
N PRO A 148 15.90 11.20 7.78
CA PRO A 148 17.35 11.34 7.62
C PRO A 148 17.96 10.60 6.41
N CYS A 149 17.15 9.78 5.74
CA CYS A 149 17.56 8.90 4.66
C CYS A 149 18.71 7.95 5.06
N ASP A 150 18.60 7.34 6.26
CA ASP A 150 19.63 6.47 6.85
C ASP A 150 19.06 5.17 7.48
N PRO A 151 19.01 4.07 6.72
CA PRO A 151 18.78 4.03 5.28
C PRO A 151 17.28 4.10 4.98
N ASP A 152 16.85 5.04 4.14
CA ASP A 152 15.56 4.91 3.45
C ASP A 152 15.78 4.17 2.13
N TYR A 153 15.73 2.83 2.17
CA TYR A 153 16.05 1.99 1.02
C TYR A 153 15.22 2.30 -0.24
N ARG A 154 14.01 2.85 -0.08
CA ARG A 154 13.18 3.23 -1.24
C ARG A 154 13.78 4.43 -1.95
N VAL A 155 14.12 5.46 -1.18
CA VAL A 155 14.75 6.69 -1.69
C VAL A 155 16.11 6.38 -2.27
N VAL A 156 16.93 5.61 -1.54
CA VAL A 156 18.29 5.23 -1.95
C VAL A 156 18.28 4.47 -3.29
N LYS A 157 17.43 3.45 -3.45
CA LYS A 157 17.37 2.67 -4.70
C LYS A 157 16.91 3.52 -5.88
N GLN A 158 15.92 4.39 -5.68
CA GLN A 158 15.42 5.29 -6.72
C GLN A 158 16.51 6.30 -7.14
N ALA A 159 17.12 6.97 -6.17
CA ALA A 159 18.16 7.96 -6.42
C ALA A 159 19.37 7.37 -7.16
N GLN A 160 19.82 6.19 -6.73
CA GLN A 160 20.94 5.48 -7.37
C GLN A 160 20.60 5.02 -8.78
N THR A 161 19.37 4.57 -9.03
CA THR A 161 18.92 4.20 -10.38
C THR A 161 18.99 5.40 -11.32
N LEU A 162 18.54 6.57 -10.87
CA LEU A 162 18.60 7.81 -11.64
C LEU A 162 20.04 8.28 -11.87
N ALA A 163 20.90 8.22 -10.85
CA ALA A 163 22.32 8.55 -10.99
C ALA A 163 23.03 7.60 -11.98
N THR A 164 22.72 6.30 -11.91
CA THR A 164 23.24 5.28 -12.85
C THR A 164 22.77 5.53 -14.28
N ALA A 165 21.56 6.07 -14.46
CA ALA A 165 21.04 6.49 -15.76
C ALA A 165 21.66 7.82 -16.26
N GLY A 166 22.59 8.44 -15.52
CA GLY A 166 23.34 9.63 -15.91
C GLY A 166 22.69 10.95 -15.50
N TYR A 167 21.62 10.93 -14.72
CA TYR A 167 21.00 12.16 -14.22
C TYR A 167 21.77 12.72 -13.03
N GLN A 168 21.79 14.06 -12.89
CA GLN A 168 22.23 14.69 -11.65
C GLN A 168 21.14 14.54 -10.59
N VAL A 169 21.45 13.88 -9.47
CA VAL A 169 20.49 13.58 -8.41
C VAL A 169 20.99 14.14 -7.08
N LYS A 170 20.13 14.92 -6.42
CA LYS A 170 20.34 15.38 -5.04
C LYS A 170 19.16 15.01 -4.15
N VAL A 171 19.45 14.44 -2.99
CA VAL A 171 18.50 14.10 -1.94
C VAL A 171 18.63 15.09 -0.80
N TYR A 172 17.58 15.85 -0.53
CA TYR A 172 17.43 16.69 0.64
C TYR A 172 16.71 15.90 1.74
N CYS A 173 17.40 15.67 2.86
CA CYS A 173 16.91 14.91 4.00
C CYS A 173 17.07 15.69 5.31
N THR A 174 16.47 15.18 6.39
CA THR A 174 16.58 15.84 7.70
C THR A 174 17.89 15.48 8.40
N LEU A 175 18.47 16.41 9.16
CA LEU A 175 19.56 16.15 10.09
C LEU A 175 18.99 16.11 11.52
N PRO A 176 18.85 14.94 12.15
CA PRO A 176 18.44 14.85 13.55
C PRO A 176 19.45 15.52 14.47
N ALA A 177 18.95 16.24 15.50
CA ALA A 177 19.79 16.82 16.54
C ALA A 177 20.61 15.73 17.24
N GLY A 178 21.91 15.96 17.39
CA GLY A 178 22.84 15.01 18.04
C GLY A 178 23.21 13.78 17.20
N SER A 179 22.80 13.71 15.93
CA SER A 179 23.28 12.65 15.02
C SER A 179 24.71 12.91 14.55
N ASN A 180 25.44 11.83 14.26
CA ASN A 180 26.78 11.87 13.66
C ASN A 180 26.73 11.85 12.12
N LEU A 181 25.55 12.07 11.53
CA LEU A 181 25.39 12.04 10.08
C LEU A 181 26.05 13.28 9.47
N PRO A 182 26.73 13.14 8.32
CA PRO A 182 27.34 14.28 7.66
C PRO A 182 26.25 15.21 7.11
N VAL A 183 26.48 16.52 7.21
CA VAL A 183 25.60 17.56 6.65
C VAL A 183 25.48 17.42 5.12
N SER A 184 26.54 16.97 4.46
CA SER A 184 26.48 16.58 3.06
C SER A 184 27.45 15.44 2.78
N GLU A 185 27.07 14.55 1.87
CA GLU A 185 27.92 13.49 1.38
C GLU A 185 27.49 13.06 -0.03
N THR A 186 28.30 12.26 -0.70
CA THR A 186 27.94 11.65 -1.99
C THR A 186 28.10 10.14 -1.89
N ILE A 187 27.02 9.40 -2.17
CA ILE A 187 27.01 7.94 -2.11
C ILE A 187 26.52 7.42 -3.46
N ASN A 188 27.32 6.59 -4.13
CA ASN A 188 26.97 5.95 -5.40
C ASN A 188 26.42 6.93 -6.47
N GLY A 189 27.08 8.10 -6.59
CA GLY A 189 26.71 9.13 -7.56
C GLY A 189 25.49 9.99 -7.17
N VAL A 190 24.96 9.83 -5.96
CA VAL A 190 23.86 10.64 -5.43
C VAL A 190 24.39 11.62 -4.38
N GLU A 191 24.09 12.90 -4.54
CA GLU A 191 24.40 13.92 -3.54
C GLU A 191 23.34 13.90 -2.43
N TYR A 192 23.75 13.86 -1.18
CA TYR A 192 22.87 13.99 -0.01
C TYR A 192 23.17 15.31 0.68
N GLU A 193 22.12 16.04 1.04
CA GLU A 193 22.18 17.29 1.79
C GLU A 193 21.19 17.21 2.95
N ARG A 194 21.72 17.18 4.17
CA ARG A 194 20.95 17.03 5.41
C ARG A 194 20.75 18.39 6.06
N ILE A 195 19.49 18.77 6.20
CA ILE A 195 19.08 20.06 6.73
C ILE A 195 18.65 19.86 8.19
N PRO A 196 19.22 20.63 9.16
CA PRO A 196 18.75 20.62 10.53
C PRO A 196 17.23 20.80 10.60
N PHE A 197 16.54 19.81 11.15
CA PHE A 197 15.11 19.84 11.29
C PHE A 197 14.74 19.48 12.74
N SER A 198 14.29 20.48 13.48
CA SER A 198 13.68 20.31 14.79
C SER A 198 12.21 20.67 14.66
N PRO A 199 11.27 19.70 14.63
CA PRO A 199 9.86 20.03 14.64
C PRO A 199 9.56 20.79 15.94
N SER A 200 9.19 22.07 15.82
CA SER A 200 8.88 22.96 16.94
C SER A 200 7.53 22.64 17.59
N ALA A 201 6.71 21.83 16.93
CA ALA A 201 5.53 21.15 17.45
C ALA A 201 5.26 19.95 16.55
N MET A 202 4.71 18.86 17.09
CA MET A 202 3.96 17.95 16.21
C MET A 202 2.85 18.78 15.59
N ILE A 203 2.84 18.92 14.26
CA ILE A 203 1.64 19.36 13.56
C ILE A 203 0.58 18.34 13.97
N THR A 204 -0.29 18.68 14.92
CA THR A 204 -1.48 17.87 15.18
C THR A 204 -2.24 17.93 13.85
N PRO A 205 -2.34 16.82 13.10
CA PRO A 205 -3.01 16.89 11.83
C PRO A 205 -4.41 17.48 12.02
N ARG A 206 -4.82 18.37 11.10
CA ARG A 206 -6.13 19.03 11.18
C ARG A 206 -7.31 18.05 11.28
N TRP A 207 -7.11 16.81 10.83
CA TRP A 207 -8.09 15.71 10.88
C TRP A 207 -8.14 14.94 12.20
N LEU A 208 -7.40 15.35 13.24
CA LEU A 208 -7.60 14.92 14.63
C LEU A 208 -8.51 15.88 15.43
N ARG A 209 -9.22 16.80 14.76
CA ARG A 209 -10.18 17.74 15.37
C ARG A 209 -11.60 17.43 14.94
#